data_AF-A0A096D4I0-F1
#
_entry.id   AF-A0A096D4I0-F1
#
_cell.length_a   1.000
_cell.length_b   1.000
_cell.length_c   1.000
_cell.angle_alpha   90.00
_cell.angle_beta   90.00
_cell.angle_gamma   90.00
#
_symmetry.space_group_name_H-M   'P 1'
#
loop_
_entity.id
_entity.type
_entity.pdbx_description
1 polymer ?
#
loop_
_entity_poly.entity_id
_entity_poly.type
_entity_poly.pdbx_seq_one_letter_code
_entity_poly.pdbx_strand_id
1 'polypeptide(L)'
;MEKEEKKDRRVLPFKEYARFGNFKIKKVNLLISDKGTAQEEDPMAELSEENIDKRGLYKIEAVKIASLEELWCVRIPSNRVMYRFIVDLYEENKEENDKILSTLFCNISNVTSLGDGLFHDVVIHAAMAYMNRRDEVSSKEDKVKEYKRITDSILADMLKDLESYTPKKKIDETKKEFRQSVLADELRAKTINENEAS
;
A
#
# COMPACT_ATOMS: atom_id res chain seq x y z
N MET A 1 -40.21 -14.15 -9.41
CA MET A 1 -39.03 -15.03 -9.56
C MET A 1 -38.07 -14.29 -10.46
N GLU A 2 -37.21 -13.47 -9.86
CA GLU A 2 -36.12 -12.83 -10.58
C GLU A 2 -35.14 -13.91 -11.02
N LYS A 3 -34.83 -13.94 -12.31
CA LYS A 3 -33.78 -14.78 -12.86
C LYS A 3 -32.46 -14.27 -12.30
N GLU A 4 -31.87 -14.98 -11.35
CA GLU A 4 -30.45 -14.82 -11.02
C GLU A 4 -29.65 -15.08 -12.30
N GLU A 5 -29.17 -14.00 -12.93
CA GLU A 5 -28.09 -14.08 -13.91
C GLU A 5 -26.90 -14.72 -13.20
N LYS A 6 -26.57 -15.97 -13.56
CA LYS A 6 -25.26 -16.55 -13.24
C LYS A 6 -24.19 -15.72 -13.93
N LYS A 7 -23.74 -14.65 -13.27
CA LYS A 7 -22.52 -13.95 -13.65
C LYS A 7 -21.37 -14.90 -13.38
N ASP A 8 -20.70 -15.34 -14.45
CA ASP A 8 -19.50 -16.17 -14.35
C ASP A 8 -18.51 -15.50 -13.40
N ARG A 9 -18.21 -16.18 -12.28
CA ARG A 9 -17.18 -15.72 -11.35
C ARG A 9 -15.85 -15.70 -12.07
N ARG A 10 -15.14 -14.57 -12.04
CA ARG A 10 -13.76 -14.48 -12.53
C ARG A 10 -12.86 -15.25 -11.57
N VAL A 11 -11.70 -15.70 -12.06
CA VAL A 11 -10.64 -16.27 -11.21
C VAL A 11 -9.38 -15.46 -11.45
N LEU A 12 -8.76 -14.98 -10.37
CA LEU A 12 -7.54 -14.18 -10.50
C LEU A 12 -6.38 -15.07 -10.98
N PRO A 13 -5.72 -14.73 -12.10
CA PRO A 13 -4.73 -15.61 -12.74
C PRO A 13 -3.40 -15.67 -11.96
N PHE A 14 -2.73 -16.83 -11.96
CA PHE A 14 -1.48 -17.08 -11.22
C PHE A 14 -0.19 -16.82 -12.02
N LYS A 15 -0.31 -16.69 -13.35
CA LYS A 15 0.85 -16.57 -14.26
C LYS A 15 0.70 -15.37 -15.18
N GLU A 16 -0.47 -15.25 -15.78
CA GLU A 16 -0.80 -14.13 -16.65
C GLU A 16 -1.35 -12.96 -15.87
N TYR A 17 -1.16 -11.75 -16.41
CA TYR A 17 -1.75 -10.56 -15.85
C TYR A 17 -3.18 -10.38 -16.38
N ALA A 18 -4.13 -10.20 -15.47
CA ALA A 18 -5.41 -9.59 -15.81
C ALA A 18 -5.23 -8.08 -15.89
N ARG A 19 -5.59 -7.48 -17.03
CA ARG A 19 -5.56 -6.03 -17.19
C ARG A 19 -6.73 -5.38 -16.46
N PHE A 20 -6.44 -4.24 -15.85
CA PHE A 20 -7.37 -3.53 -15.02
C PHE A 20 -7.15 -2.02 -15.09
N GLY A 21 -7.77 -1.36 -16.08
CA GLY A 21 -7.50 0.05 -16.37
C GLY A 21 -6.02 0.30 -16.70
N ASN A 22 -5.37 1.15 -15.89
CA ASN A 22 -3.94 1.48 -15.95
C ASN A 22 -3.05 0.53 -15.11
N PHE A 23 -3.65 -0.51 -14.55
CA PHE A 23 -2.97 -1.49 -13.74
C PHE A 23 -3.14 -2.88 -14.34
N LYS A 24 -2.34 -3.80 -13.82
CA LYS A 24 -2.44 -5.21 -14.11
C LYS A 24 -2.20 -6.01 -12.83
N ILE A 25 -2.96 -7.07 -12.66
CA ILE A 25 -2.97 -7.88 -11.43
C ILE A 25 -2.83 -9.37 -11.73
N LYS A 26 -2.12 -10.08 -10.84
CA LYS A 26 -2.00 -11.53 -10.86
C LYS A 26 -1.74 -12.07 -9.45
N LYS A 27 -2.02 -13.34 -9.21
CA LYS A 27 -1.49 -14.08 -8.06
C LYS A 27 -0.03 -14.44 -8.30
N VAL A 28 0.75 -14.48 -7.23
CA VAL A 28 2.15 -14.90 -7.20
C VAL A 28 2.40 -15.65 -5.89
N ASN A 29 3.48 -16.43 -5.83
CA ASN A 29 4.02 -16.88 -4.55
C ASN A 29 5.22 -16.02 -4.17
N LEU A 30 5.33 -15.68 -2.90
CA LEU A 30 6.49 -15.08 -2.31
C LEU A 30 7.22 -16.12 -1.46
N LEU A 31 8.53 -16.17 -1.62
CA LEU A 31 9.45 -16.89 -0.75
C LEU A 31 10.05 -15.87 0.21
N ILE A 32 9.75 -16.03 1.50
CA ILE A 32 10.19 -15.14 2.57
C ILE A 32 11.25 -15.85 3.38
N SER A 33 12.43 -15.27 3.51
CA SER A 33 13.46 -15.80 4.41
C SER A 33 13.19 -15.45 5.87
N ASP A 34 13.78 -16.22 6.77
CA ASP A 34 13.91 -15.91 8.20
C ASP A 34 14.52 -14.52 8.48
N LYS A 35 15.30 -13.97 7.54
CA LYS A 35 15.90 -12.64 7.58
C LYS A 35 14.96 -11.53 7.10
N GLY A 36 13.71 -11.85 6.75
CA GLY A 36 12.70 -10.89 6.33
C GLY A 36 12.83 -10.43 4.87
N THR A 37 13.70 -11.05 4.07
CA THR A 37 13.77 -10.79 2.63
C THR A 37 12.71 -11.59 1.89
N ALA A 38 11.92 -10.94 1.04
CA ALA A 38 10.88 -11.56 0.24
C ALA A 38 11.26 -11.53 -1.26
N GLN A 39 11.12 -12.67 -1.94
CA GLN A 39 11.34 -12.80 -3.38
C GLN A 39 10.14 -13.48 -4.04
N GLU A 40 9.76 -13.04 -5.24
CA GLU A 40 8.74 -13.74 -6.04
C GLU A 40 9.31 -15.11 -6.49
N GLU A 41 8.56 -16.19 -6.27
CA GLU A 41 8.91 -17.52 -6.74
C GLU A 41 8.97 -17.50 -8.27
N ASP A 42 10.09 -17.98 -8.83
CA ASP A 42 10.19 -18.17 -10.26
C ASP A 42 9.26 -19.32 -10.70
N PRO A 43 8.25 -19.05 -11.56
CA PRO A 43 7.31 -20.07 -12.03
C PRO A 43 7.98 -21.24 -12.76
N MET A 44 9.21 -21.07 -13.25
CA MET A 44 9.99 -22.09 -13.95
C MET A 44 10.88 -22.92 -13.01
N ALA A 45 11.08 -22.45 -11.77
CA ALA A 45 12.03 -23.05 -10.84
C ALA A 45 11.41 -24.07 -9.88
N GLU A 46 10.12 -24.40 -10.04
CA GLU A 46 9.28 -25.28 -9.18
C GLU A 46 10.05 -25.86 -7.98
N LEU A 47 10.12 -25.08 -6.91
CA LEU A 47 10.81 -25.48 -5.70
C LEU A 47 9.90 -26.44 -4.93
N SER A 48 10.40 -27.66 -4.69
CA SER A 48 9.73 -28.60 -3.80
C SER A 48 9.66 -28.06 -2.37
N GLU A 49 8.62 -28.40 -1.62
CA GLU A 49 8.45 -27.99 -0.22
C GLU A 49 9.67 -28.37 0.64
N GLU A 50 10.23 -29.56 0.42
CA GLU A 50 11.44 -30.01 1.12
C GLU A 50 12.67 -29.11 0.88
N ASN A 51 12.76 -28.46 -0.29
CA ASN A 51 13.84 -27.52 -0.62
C ASN A 51 13.58 -26.12 -0.08
N ILE A 52 12.32 -25.73 0.10
CA ILE A 52 11.90 -24.48 0.72
C ILE A 52 12.30 -24.53 2.20
N ASP A 53 11.94 -25.62 2.90
CA ASP A 53 12.24 -25.82 4.31
C ASP A 53 13.76 -25.90 4.59
N LYS A 54 14.50 -26.66 3.77
CA LYS A 54 15.98 -26.76 3.88
C LYS A 54 16.69 -25.41 3.72
N ARG A 55 16.07 -24.45 3.03
CA ARG A 55 16.60 -23.09 2.82
C ARG A 55 16.12 -22.08 3.85
N GLY A 56 15.28 -22.49 4.81
CA GLY A 56 14.68 -21.58 5.80
C GLY A 56 13.76 -20.53 5.16
N LEU A 57 13.11 -20.90 4.05
CA LEU A 57 12.18 -20.04 3.33
C LEU A 57 10.74 -20.41 3.70
N TYR A 58 9.85 -19.43 3.69
CA TYR A 58 8.42 -19.60 3.87
C TYR A 58 7.69 -19.17 2.61
N LYS A 59 6.79 -20.01 2.11
CA LYS A 59 5.99 -19.72 0.94
C LYS A 59 4.67 -19.09 1.35
N ILE A 60 4.34 -17.93 0.77
CA ILE A 60 3.05 -17.27 0.95
C ILE A 60 2.50 -16.81 -0.38
N GLU A 61 1.23 -17.10 -0.64
CA GLU A 61 0.52 -16.57 -1.80
C GLU A 61 0.34 -15.05 -1.65
N ALA A 62 0.40 -14.30 -2.74
CA ALA A 62 0.18 -12.86 -2.76
C ALA A 62 -0.52 -12.41 -4.04
N VAL A 63 -1.19 -11.26 -4.01
CA VAL A 63 -1.58 -10.54 -5.22
C VAL A 63 -0.47 -9.56 -5.56
N LYS A 64 0.04 -9.63 -6.79
CA LYS A 64 0.90 -8.61 -7.39
C LYS A 64 0.01 -7.64 -8.16
N ILE A 65 0.13 -6.35 -7.84
CA ILE A 65 -0.46 -5.25 -8.60
C ILE A 65 0.70 -4.47 -9.20
N ALA A 66 0.63 -4.16 -10.48
CA ALA A 66 1.62 -3.36 -11.16
C ALA A 66 0.98 -2.34 -12.10
N SER A 67 1.69 -1.25 -12.38
CA SER A 67 1.36 -0.42 -13.55
C SER A 67 1.56 -1.23 -14.83
N LEU A 68 1.00 -0.78 -15.97
CA LEU A 68 1.12 -1.50 -17.24
C LEU A 68 2.58 -1.73 -17.64
N GLU A 69 3.43 -0.72 -17.42
CA GLU A 69 4.87 -0.71 -17.69
C GLU A 69 5.71 -1.35 -16.57
N GLU A 70 5.09 -1.81 -15.47
CA GLU A 70 5.75 -2.35 -14.26
C GLU A 70 6.78 -1.43 -13.59
N LEU A 71 6.78 -0.14 -13.91
CA LEU A 71 7.58 0.87 -13.20
C LEU A 71 7.19 1.00 -11.72
N TRP A 72 5.94 0.64 -11.42
CA TRP A 72 5.42 0.54 -10.07
C TRP A 72 4.84 -0.85 -9.84
N CYS A 73 5.18 -1.48 -8.71
CA CYS A 73 4.52 -2.70 -8.29
C CYS A 73 4.45 -2.84 -6.76
N VAL A 74 3.38 -3.47 -6.28
CA VAL A 74 3.20 -3.87 -4.90
C VAL A 74 2.78 -5.34 -4.84
N ARG A 75 3.14 -6.01 -3.76
CA ARG A 75 2.80 -7.40 -3.48
C ARG A 75 2.08 -7.46 -2.15
N ILE A 76 0.86 -7.98 -2.16
CA ILE A 76 -0.02 -8.04 -0.98
C ILE A 76 -0.18 -9.50 -0.60
N PRO A 77 0.44 -9.97 0.50
CA PRO A 77 0.40 -11.37 0.89
C PRO A 77 -0.99 -11.80 1.40
N SER A 78 -1.28 -13.10 1.30
CA SER A 78 -2.60 -13.69 1.58
C SER A 78 -3.04 -13.61 3.04
N ASN A 79 -2.11 -13.39 3.96
CA ASN A 79 -2.41 -13.13 5.36
C ASN A 79 -2.88 -11.70 5.64
N ARG A 80 -2.89 -10.81 4.63
CA ARG A 80 -3.41 -9.43 4.75
C ARG A 80 -4.86 -9.35 4.33
N VAL A 81 -5.64 -8.55 5.05
CA VAL A 81 -7.07 -8.30 4.73
C VAL A 81 -7.26 -7.78 3.30
N MET A 82 -6.33 -6.93 2.83
CA MET A 82 -6.34 -6.37 1.48
C MET A 82 -6.26 -7.44 0.39
N TYR A 83 -5.54 -8.54 0.61
CA TYR A 83 -5.49 -9.66 -0.34
C TYR A 83 -6.91 -10.19 -0.58
N ARG A 84 -7.61 -10.49 0.51
CA ARG A 84 -8.95 -11.07 0.44
C ARG A 84 -9.93 -10.08 -0.21
N PHE A 85 -9.84 -8.81 0.17
CA PHE A 85 -10.65 -7.74 -0.40
C PHE A 85 -10.51 -7.64 -1.92
N ILE A 86 -9.26 -7.65 -2.43
CA ILE A 86 -8.99 -7.56 -3.86
C ILE A 86 -9.51 -8.80 -4.61
N VAL A 87 -9.25 -9.99 -4.07
CA VAL A 87 -9.67 -11.25 -4.67
C VAL A 87 -11.20 -11.30 -4.74
N ASP A 88 -11.90 -11.07 -3.62
CA ASP A 88 -13.37 -11.15 -3.58
C ASP A 88 -14.01 -10.16 -4.57
N LEU A 89 -13.54 -8.91 -4.62
CA LEU A 89 -14.04 -7.91 -5.57
C LEU A 89 -13.79 -8.29 -7.03
N TYR A 90 -12.61 -8.83 -7.32
CA TYR A 90 -12.25 -9.24 -8.67
C TYR A 90 -13.12 -10.42 -9.13
N GLU A 91 -13.24 -11.44 -8.29
CA GLU A 91 -13.95 -12.69 -8.58
C GLU A 91 -15.46 -12.51 -8.70
N GLU A 92 -16.06 -11.55 -7.98
CA GLU A 92 -17.49 -11.20 -8.07
C GLU A 92 -17.94 -10.68 -9.45
N ASN A 93 -17.01 -10.26 -10.31
CA ASN A 93 -17.27 -9.90 -11.71
C ASN A 93 -18.43 -8.90 -11.92
N LYS A 94 -18.39 -7.78 -11.19
CA LYS A 94 -19.33 -6.66 -11.34
C LYS A 94 -18.58 -5.40 -11.75
N GLU A 95 -19.17 -4.62 -12.68
CA GLU A 95 -18.60 -3.35 -13.15
C GLU A 95 -18.36 -2.35 -12.00
N GLU A 96 -19.21 -2.37 -10.98
CA GLU A 96 -19.05 -1.52 -9.79
C GLU A 96 -17.83 -1.89 -8.97
N ASN A 97 -17.62 -3.20 -8.75
CA ASN A 97 -16.41 -3.72 -8.10
C ASN A 97 -15.17 -3.32 -8.91
N ASP A 98 -15.32 -3.27 -10.23
CA ASP A 98 -14.21 -2.87 -11.08
C ASP A 98 -13.82 -1.38 -10.85
N LYS A 99 -14.80 -0.50 -10.67
CA LYS A 99 -14.56 0.91 -10.33
C LYS A 99 -13.90 1.07 -8.95
N ILE A 100 -14.31 0.24 -7.98
CA ILE A 100 -13.75 0.23 -6.63
C ILE A 100 -12.27 -0.18 -6.67
N LEU A 101 -11.95 -1.29 -7.32
CA LEU A 101 -10.58 -1.77 -7.47
C LEU A 101 -9.68 -0.75 -8.20
N SER A 102 -10.21 -0.06 -9.22
CA SER A 102 -9.44 0.92 -9.99
C SER A 102 -9.06 2.11 -9.12
N THR A 103 -10.02 2.58 -8.34
CA THR A 103 -9.83 3.66 -7.37
C THR A 103 -8.84 3.24 -6.28
N LEU A 104 -8.99 2.02 -5.76
CA LEU A 104 -8.07 1.45 -4.77
C LEU A 104 -6.64 1.43 -5.31
N PHE A 105 -6.41 0.89 -6.51
CA PHE A 105 -5.07 0.77 -7.08
C PHE A 105 -4.44 2.13 -7.36
N CYS A 106 -5.19 3.10 -7.89
CA CYS A 106 -4.74 4.49 -8.02
C CYS A 106 -4.32 5.09 -6.68
N ASN A 107 -5.13 4.89 -5.62
CA ASN A 107 -4.80 5.42 -4.31
C ASN A 107 -3.56 4.76 -3.73
N ILE A 108 -3.45 3.44 -3.82
CA ILE A 108 -2.25 2.69 -3.39
C ILE A 108 -1.02 3.20 -4.14
N SER A 109 -1.08 3.38 -5.48
CA SER A 109 0.07 3.88 -6.26
C SER A 109 0.48 5.30 -5.89
N ASN A 110 -0.48 6.15 -5.49
CA ASN A 110 -0.20 7.52 -5.08
C ASN A 110 0.46 7.59 -3.69
N VAL A 111 0.16 6.65 -2.78
CA VAL A 111 0.69 6.67 -1.41
C VAL A 111 1.94 5.80 -1.22
N THR A 112 2.18 4.81 -2.07
CA THR A 112 3.32 3.87 -1.98
C THR A 112 4.70 4.50 -2.19
N SER A 113 4.79 5.73 -2.69
CA SER A 113 6.05 6.50 -2.69
C SER A 113 6.51 6.86 -1.27
N LEU A 114 5.62 6.77 -0.29
CA LEU A 114 5.90 6.78 1.13
C LEU A 114 5.96 5.31 1.57
N GLY A 115 7.16 4.78 1.78
CA GLY A 115 7.40 3.38 2.17
C GLY A 115 6.95 3.07 3.60
N ASP A 116 5.66 3.28 3.89
CA ASP A 116 5.11 3.18 5.24
C ASP A 116 3.89 2.24 5.25
N GLY A 117 3.96 1.20 6.08
CA GLY A 117 2.92 0.17 6.19
C GLY A 117 1.59 0.73 6.66
N LEU A 118 1.64 1.75 7.52
CA LEU A 118 0.47 2.39 8.12
C LEU A 118 -0.43 3.06 7.08
N PHE A 119 0.14 3.74 6.08
CA PHE A 119 -0.65 4.41 5.04
C PHE A 119 -1.42 3.42 4.15
N HIS A 120 -0.84 2.24 3.92
CA HIS A 120 -1.56 1.16 3.24
C HIS A 120 -2.76 0.69 4.07
N ASP A 121 -2.59 0.49 5.37
CA ASP A 121 -3.65 0.05 6.27
C ASP A 121 -4.79 1.08 6.37
N VAL A 122 -4.48 2.38 6.39
CA VAL A 122 -5.48 3.46 6.32
C VAL A 122 -6.29 3.42 5.02
N VAL A 123 -5.64 3.24 3.86
CA VAL A 123 -6.34 3.15 2.57
C VAL A 123 -7.25 1.92 2.50
N ILE A 124 -6.83 0.78 3.06
CA ILE A 124 -7.65 -0.44 3.15
C ILE A 124 -8.91 -0.17 3.97
N HIS A 125 -8.71 0.37 5.15
CA HIS A 125 -9.78 0.66 6.08
C HIS A 125 -10.80 1.66 5.53
N ALA A 126 -10.33 2.66 4.77
CA ALA A 126 -11.21 3.57 4.05
C ALA A 126 -12.02 2.87 2.94
N ALA A 127 -11.41 1.94 2.19
CA ALA A 127 -12.10 1.16 1.16
C ALA A 127 -13.15 0.20 1.76
N MET A 128 -12.81 -0.49 2.86
CA MET A 128 -13.76 -1.31 3.62
C MET A 128 -14.93 -0.47 4.13
N ALA A 129 -14.66 0.74 4.64
CA ALA A 129 -15.70 1.63 5.10
C ALA A 129 -16.66 2.07 3.99
N TYR A 130 -16.13 2.32 2.80
CA TYR A 130 -16.93 2.67 1.63
C TYR A 130 -17.86 1.52 1.20
N MET A 131 -17.40 0.27 1.27
CA MET A 131 -18.19 -0.91 0.91
C MET A 131 -19.28 -1.22 1.93
N ASN A 132 -18.96 -1.18 3.22
CA ASN A 132 -19.95 -1.39 4.28
C ASN A 132 -21.10 -0.39 4.22
N ARG A 133 -20.84 0.84 3.76
CA ARG A 133 -21.90 1.81 3.51
C ARG A 133 -22.88 1.31 2.44
N ARG A 134 -22.40 0.62 1.42
CA ARG A 134 -23.18 0.09 0.28
C ARG A 134 -23.82 -1.26 0.54
N ASP A 135 -23.36 -2.02 1.53
CA ASP A 135 -23.99 -3.28 1.93
C ASP A 135 -25.41 -3.05 2.47
N GLU A 136 -26.45 -3.49 1.77
CA GLU A 136 -27.84 -3.30 2.23
C GLU A 136 -28.29 -4.37 3.25
N VAL A 137 -27.47 -5.39 3.50
CA VAL A 137 -27.82 -6.55 4.33
C VAL A 137 -27.51 -6.31 5.80
N SER A 138 -26.36 -5.72 6.12
CA SER A 138 -25.94 -5.53 7.51
C SER A 138 -26.73 -4.44 8.24
N SER A 139 -27.01 -4.68 9.52
CA SER A 139 -27.67 -3.70 10.39
C SER A 139 -26.79 -2.45 10.60
N LYS A 140 -27.44 -1.31 10.91
CA LYS A 140 -26.72 -0.08 11.26
C LYS A 140 -25.78 -0.29 12.46
N GLU A 141 -26.19 -1.10 13.43
CA GLU A 141 -25.41 -1.36 14.65
C GLU A 141 -24.14 -2.16 14.35
N ASP A 142 -24.22 -3.15 13.47
CA ASP A 142 -23.07 -3.97 13.08
C ASP A 142 -22.06 -3.15 12.27
N LYS A 143 -22.54 -2.30 11.35
CA LYS A 143 -21.67 -1.37 10.62
C LYS A 143 -20.94 -0.39 11.53
N VAL A 144 -21.63 0.13 12.56
CA VAL A 144 -21.01 1.03 13.55
C VAL A 144 -19.94 0.31 14.36
N LYS A 145 -20.19 -0.93 14.80
CA LYS A 145 -19.18 -1.75 15.49
C LYS A 145 -17.96 -1.97 14.62
N GLU A 146 -18.17 -2.26 13.33
CA GLU A 146 -17.07 -2.49 12.41
C GLU A 146 -16.25 -1.22 12.14
N TYR A 147 -16.88 -0.06 11.96
CA TYR A 147 -16.15 1.21 11.81
C TYR A 147 -15.33 1.57 13.04
N LYS A 148 -15.87 1.35 14.24
CA LYS A 148 -15.12 1.56 15.49
C LYS A 148 -13.90 0.65 15.56
N ARG A 149 -14.08 -0.65 15.28
CA ARG A 149 -12.97 -1.61 15.21
C ARG A 149 -11.87 -1.17 14.24
N ILE A 150 -12.26 -0.67 13.07
CA ILE A 150 -11.33 -0.15 12.06
C ILE A 150 -10.55 1.06 12.59
N THR A 151 -11.24 2.01 13.22
CA THR A 151 -10.59 3.22 13.77
C THR A 151 -9.66 2.89 14.92
N ASP A 152 -10.07 1.98 15.80
CA ASP A 152 -9.26 1.50 16.92
C ASP A 152 -7.99 0.78 16.44
N SER A 153 -8.09 -0.01 15.36
CA SER A 153 -6.94 -0.69 14.75
C SER A 153 -5.91 0.31 14.21
N ILE A 154 -6.35 1.29 13.40
CA ILE A 154 -5.46 2.33 12.86
C ILE A 154 -4.78 3.10 13.99
N LEU A 155 -5.56 3.49 15.00
CA LEU A 155 -5.03 4.23 16.14
C LEU A 155 -3.95 3.43 16.88
N ALA A 156 -4.19 2.14 17.11
CA ALA A 156 -3.22 1.27 17.77
C ALA A 156 -1.89 1.19 16.98
N ASP A 157 -1.96 1.04 15.66
CA ASP A 157 -0.77 1.00 14.81
C ASP A 157 0.00 2.34 14.83
N MET A 158 -0.71 3.47 14.72
CA MET A 158 -0.12 4.81 14.84
C MET A 158 0.59 5.04 16.19
N LEU A 159 -0.01 4.56 17.28
CA LEU A 159 0.54 4.74 18.62
C LEU A 159 1.77 3.85 18.84
N LYS A 160 1.79 2.65 18.26
CA LYS A 160 2.93 1.73 18.33
C LYS A 160 4.20 2.34 17.72
N ASP A 161 4.08 3.06 16.62
CA ASP A 161 5.21 3.75 15.99
C ASP A 161 5.81 4.85 16.89
N LEU A 162 5.00 5.37 17.83
CA LEU A 162 5.43 6.37 18.82
C LEU A 162 6.01 5.76 20.11
N GLU A 163 5.83 4.46 20.38
CA GLU A 163 6.32 3.83 21.61
C GLU A 163 7.84 3.92 21.78
N SER A 164 8.58 3.86 20.66
CA SER A 164 10.04 3.99 20.64
C SER A 164 10.52 5.41 20.30
N TYR A 165 9.59 6.33 20.04
CA TYR A 165 9.92 7.69 19.63
C TYR A 165 10.56 8.46 20.77
N THR A 166 11.86 8.72 20.65
CA THR A 166 12.57 9.68 21.49
C THR A 166 12.66 11.00 20.75
N PRO A 167 12.07 12.10 21.27
CA PRO A 167 12.20 13.41 20.65
C PRO A 167 13.68 13.77 20.53
N LYS A 168 14.20 13.85 19.31
CA LYS A 168 15.55 14.39 19.10
C LYS A 168 15.53 15.83 19.60
N LYS A 169 16.44 16.20 20.51
CA LYS A 169 16.69 17.61 20.84
C LYS A 169 16.87 18.33 19.50
N LYS A 170 16.13 19.40 19.26
CA LYS A 170 16.35 20.28 18.11
C LYS A 170 17.85 20.57 18.07
N ILE A 171 18.55 20.04 17.07
CA ILE A 171 19.87 20.56 16.77
C ILE A 171 19.59 21.98 16.31
N ASP A 172 20.21 22.96 16.95
CA ASP A 172 20.09 24.40 16.65
C ASP A 172 20.70 24.74 15.26
N GLU A 173 20.79 23.77 14.36
CA GLU A 173 21.24 23.86 12.97
C GLU A 173 20.38 24.84 12.17
N THR A 174 19.07 24.90 12.44
CA THR A 174 18.18 25.87 11.80
C THR A 174 18.58 27.31 12.09
N LYS A 175 19.10 27.61 13.30
CA LYS A 175 19.65 28.93 13.62
C LYS A 175 20.99 29.17 12.96
N LYS A 176 21.82 28.13 12.79
CA LYS A 176 23.14 28.22 12.16
C LYS A 176 23.01 28.46 10.65
N GLU A 177 22.13 27.72 9.98
CA GLU A 177 21.83 27.87 8.55
C GLU A 177 21.14 29.21 8.27
N PHE A 178 20.19 29.63 9.12
CA PHE A 178 19.56 30.94 8.98
C PHE A 178 20.57 32.08 9.17
N ARG A 179 21.46 32.00 10.17
CA ARG A 179 22.54 33.00 10.36
C ARG A 179 23.53 33.01 9.20
N GLN A 180 23.85 31.86 8.62
CA GLN A 180 24.71 31.78 7.45
C GLN A 180 24.05 32.39 6.20
N SER A 181 22.75 32.17 6.00
CA SER A 181 21.98 32.80 4.93
C SER A 181 21.96 34.33 5.06
N VAL A 182 21.68 34.85 6.26
CA VAL A 182 21.67 36.29 6.52
C VAL A 182 23.05 36.91 6.28
N LEU A 183 24.12 36.27 6.76
CA LEU A 183 25.49 36.76 6.55
C LEU A 183 25.88 36.75 5.06
N ALA A 184 25.44 35.74 4.29
CA ALA A 184 25.70 35.66 2.85
C ALA A 184 24.95 36.75 2.06
N ASP A 185 23.76 37.15 2.51
CA ASP A 185 22.99 38.20 1.87
C ASP A 185 23.54 39.59 2.21
N GLU A 186 24.00 39.81 3.45
CA GLU A 186 24.72 41.04 3.84
C GLU A 186 26.04 41.22 3.07
N LEU A 187 26.80 40.14 2.88
CA LEU A 187 28.03 40.17 2.10
C LEU A 187 27.74 40.49 0.63
N ARG A 188 26.71 39.87 0.03
CA ARG A 188 26.29 40.16 -1.35
C ARG A 188 25.87 41.62 -1.53
N ALA A 189 25.11 42.17 -0.58
CA ALA A 189 24.69 43.57 -0.63
C ALA A 189 25.89 44.54 -0.56
N LYS A 190 26.91 44.23 0.25
CA LYS A 190 28.15 45.03 0.30
C LYS A 190 28.96 44.96 -0.99
N THR A 191 29.12 43.77 -1.57
CA THR A 191 29.84 43.60 -2.84
C THR A 191 29.14 44.31 -4.00
N ILE A 192 27.80 44.37 -4.00
CA ILE A 192 27.04 45.15 -4.99
C ILE A 192 27.31 46.65 -4.82
N ASN A 193 27.23 47.17 -3.58
CA ASN A 193 27.50 48.59 -3.32
C ASN A 193 28.96 49.00 -3.59
N GLU A 194 29.94 48.12 -3.38
CA GLU A 194 31.36 48.37 -3.69
C GLU A 194 31.63 48.38 -5.21
N ASN A 195 30.90 47.57 -5.97
CA ASN A 195 30.98 47.54 -7.44
C ASN A 195 30.22 48.69 -8.12
N GLU A 196 29.20 49.26 -7.48
CA GLU A 196 28.50 50.46 -7.96
C GLU A 196 29.24 51.77 -7.61
N ALA A 197 30.23 51.70 -6.71
CA ALA A 197 31.05 52.85 -6.28
C ALA A 197 32.45 52.91 -6.93
N SER A 198 32.80 51.95 -7.80
CA SER A 198 34.02 51.96 -8.64
C SER A 198 33.68 52.28 -10.10
#